data_AF-A0A5M7BNB9-F1
#
_entry.id   AF-A0A5M7BNB9-F1
#
_cell.length_a   1.000
_cell.length_b   1.000
_cell.length_c   1.000
_cell.angle_alpha   90.00
_cell.angle_beta   90.00
_cell.angle_gamma   90.00
#
_symmetry.space_group_name_H-M   'P 1'
#
loop_
_entity.id
_entity.type
_entity.pdbx_description
1 polymer ?
#
loop_
_entity_poly.entity_id
_entity_poly.type
_entity_poly.pdbx_seq_one_letter_code
_entity_poly.pdbx_strand_id
1 'polypeptide(L)'
;MPFSRSSDPAAGSVPRSVEPQRHVTDHPQRKGEAMTQAPTELVVSAIIDNEMRYAYTSEERVELVGAIVDEPHPEFSSKVYVWDRPCRESEDGAVREFPGTQLRVATDPAAGYGALNWASREHRELLESFTDSPPDEPPSIRFDTQSDYFFPADALLPLDAIRQAVSEFISSGLRPRSVEWQDGYQV
;
A
#
# COMPACT_ATOMS: atom_id res chain seq x y z
N MET A 1 46.25 45.22 -27.58
CA MET A 1 47.22 46.34 -27.66
C MET A 1 46.56 47.46 -28.48
N PRO A 2 46.75 48.74 -28.15
CA PRO A 2 45.86 49.63 -27.35
C PRO A 2 45.12 50.65 -28.27
N PHE A 3 44.12 51.45 -27.85
CA PHE A 3 44.24 52.65 -27.03
C PHE A 3 42.85 53.20 -26.66
N SER A 4 42.73 53.71 -25.43
CA SER A 4 41.64 54.55 -24.93
C SER A 4 41.91 56.05 -25.15
N ARG A 5 40.85 56.87 -24.93
CA ARG A 5 40.74 58.33 -24.70
C ARG A 5 40.25 59.12 -25.92
N SER A 6 39.42 60.15 -25.79
CA SER A 6 38.69 60.80 -24.69
C SER A 6 37.77 61.86 -25.32
N SER A 7 36.76 62.30 -24.56
CA SER A 7 36.32 63.70 -24.42
C SER A 7 34.85 64.00 -24.76
N ASP A 8 34.10 64.15 -23.67
CA ASP A 8 32.94 65.04 -23.45
C ASP A 8 33.29 66.51 -23.74
N PRO A 9 32.33 67.44 -24.00
CA PRO A 9 31.54 68.02 -22.88
C PRO A 9 30.12 68.57 -23.16
N ALA A 10 29.25 68.33 -22.18
CA ALA A 10 28.49 69.29 -21.34
C ALA A 10 27.35 70.22 -21.86
N ALA A 11 26.37 70.33 -20.94
CA ALA A 11 25.38 71.39 -20.67
C ALA A 11 24.04 71.31 -21.43
N GLY A 12 22.86 71.37 -20.81
CA GLY A 12 22.50 71.58 -19.40
C GLY A 12 20.97 71.67 -19.23
N SER A 13 20.55 71.86 -17.97
CA SER A 13 19.23 72.29 -17.48
C SER A 13 18.22 71.21 -17.03
N VAL A 14 18.07 71.18 -15.71
CA VAL A 14 17.06 70.54 -14.82
C VAL A 14 16.11 71.69 -14.35
N PRO A 15 14.97 71.52 -13.62
CA PRO A 15 14.01 70.42 -13.41
C PRO A 15 12.54 70.83 -13.74
N ARG A 16 11.61 69.86 -13.70
CA ARG A 16 10.30 70.11 -13.07
C ARG A 16 9.99 69.00 -12.07
N SER A 17 9.89 69.40 -10.80
CA SER A 17 9.44 68.61 -9.67
C SER A 17 7.97 68.20 -9.85
N VAL A 18 7.68 66.92 -9.67
CA VAL A 18 6.41 66.43 -9.11
C VAL A 18 6.74 65.19 -8.27
N GLU A 19 6.55 65.28 -6.97
CA GLU A 19 6.48 64.17 -6.01
C GLU A 19 5.04 64.17 -5.43
N PRO A 20 4.56 63.15 -4.70
CA PRO A 20 4.75 61.70 -4.80
C PRO A 20 3.39 60.99 -4.98
N GLN A 21 3.33 59.81 -5.58
CA GLN A 21 2.24 58.87 -5.27
C GLN A 21 2.80 57.52 -4.87
N ARG A 22 2.65 57.24 -3.58
CA ARG A 22 2.80 55.93 -2.96
C ARG A 22 1.71 55.03 -3.52
N HIS A 23 2.10 53.96 -4.22
CA HIS A 23 1.32 52.73 -4.24
C HIS A 23 2.27 51.57 -3.99
N VAL A 24 2.40 51.26 -2.69
CA VAL A 24 2.73 49.91 -2.25
C VAL A 24 1.52 49.06 -2.61
N THR A 25 1.59 48.37 -3.74
CA THR A 25 0.69 47.24 -3.98
C THR A 25 1.43 46.02 -3.46
N ASP A 26 1.29 45.83 -2.14
CA ASP A 26 1.51 44.57 -1.45
C ASP A 26 0.64 43.52 -2.16
N HIS A 27 1.25 42.76 -3.07
CA HIS A 27 0.64 41.53 -3.56
C HIS A 27 0.87 40.51 -2.45
N PRO A 28 -0.18 40.03 -1.75
CA PRO A 28 0.01 38.94 -0.83
C PRO A 28 0.44 37.73 -1.64
N GLN A 29 1.73 37.44 -1.54
CA GLN A 29 2.31 36.14 -1.80
C GLN A 29 1.43 35.14 -1.06
N ARG A 30 0.59 34.40 -1.81
CA ARG A 30 -0.17 33.26 -1.27
C ARG A 30 0.87 32.31 -0.69
N LYS A 31 1.07 32.44 0.62
CA LYS A 31 1.76 31.46 1.45
C LYS A 31 1.10 30.13 1.15
N GLY A 32 1.93 29.12 0.88
CA GLY A 32 1.47 27.78 0.61
C GLY A 32 0.49 27.33 1.67
N GLU A 33 -0.75 27.10 1.25
CA GLU A 33 -1.55 26.08 1.87
C GLU A 33 -0.91 24.77 1.41
N ALA A 34 0.08 24.31 2.19
CA ALA A 34 0.26 22.89 2.31
C ALA A 34 -1.12 22.37 2.70
N MET A 35 -1.82 21.76 1.75
CA MET A 35 -2.92 20.87 2.07
C MET A 35 -2.25 19.80 2.91
N THR A 36 -2.29 19.97 4.24
CA THR A 36 -2.20 18.86 5.16
C THR A 36 -3.36 17.97 4.76
N GLN A 37 -3.14 17.05 3.82
CA GLN A 37 -4.06 15.96 3.60
C GLN A 37 -4.22 15.34 4.98
N ALA A 38 -5.43 15.41 5.52
CA ALA A 38 -5.76 14.63 6.70
C ALA A 38 -5.27 13.21 6.42
N PRO A 39 -4.63 12.53 7.41
CA PRO A 39 -4.18 11.16 7.21
C PRO A 39 -5.37 10.39 6.65
N THR A 40 -5.24 9.92 5.41
CA THR A 40 -6.33 9.25 4.73
C THR A 40 -6.54 7.96 5.49
N GLU A 41 -7.67 7.87 6.18
CA GLU A 41 -7.96 6.74 7.06
C GLU A 41 -8.10 5.50 6.17
N LEU A 42 -7.12 4.60 6.28
CA LEU A 42 -7.07 3.41 5.46
C LEU A 42 -8.24 2.49 5.82
N VAL A 43 -8.95 2.01 4.81
CA VAL A 43 -9.97 0.98 4.95
C VAL A 43 -9.34 -0.35 4.55
N VAL A 44 -9.54 -1.36 5.39
CA VAL A 44 -9.20 -2.74 5.05
C VAL A 44 -10.43 -3.40 4.47
N SER A 45 -10.28 -4.03 3.32
CA SER A 45 -11.29 -4.92 2.74
C SER A 45 -10.72 -6.33 2.69
N ALA A 46 -11.46 -7.31 3.19
CA ALA A 46 -11.07 -8.71 3.12
C ALA A 46 -12.19 -9.55 2.51
N ILE A 47 -11.83 -10.48 1.63
CA ILE A 47 -12.72 -11.53 1.17
C ILE A 47 -12.36 -12.76 1.99
N ILE A 48 -13.29 -13.22 2.84
CA ILE A 48 -13.15 -14.38 3.72
C ILE A 48 -14.33 -15.30 3.43
N ASP A 49 -14.09 -16.56 3.09
CA ASP A 49 -15.14 -17.52 2.68
C ASP A 49 -16.08 -16.95 1.61
N ASN A 50 -15.51 -16.24 0.64
CA ASN A 50 -16.21 -15.55 -0.46
C ASN A 50 -17.16 -14.42 -0.03
N GLU A 51 -17.08 -13.94 1.23
CA GLU A 51 -17.81 -12.79 1.75
C GLU A 51 -16.89 -11.57 1.91
N MET A 52 -17.33 -10.41 1.44
CA MET A 52 -16.61 -9.15 1.61
C MET A 52 -16.86 -8.58 3.02
N ARG A 53 -15.79 -8.40 3.78
CA ARG A 53 -15.77 -7.76 5.10
C ARG A 53 -14.88 -6.51 5.09
N TYR A 54 -15.16 -5.57 5.98
CA TYR A 54 -14.43 -4.31 6.08
C TYR A 54 -14.01 -4.04 7.51
N ALA A 55 -12.86 -3.39 7.67
CA ALA A 55 -12.44 -2.81 8.93
C ALA A 55 -11.99 -1.36 8.72
N TYR A 56 -12.60 -0.46 9.48
CA TYR A 56 -12.36 0.98 9.50
C TYR A 56 -11.53 1.38 10.73
N THR A 57 -11.76 0.70 11.85
CA THR A 57 -11.12 1.00 13.13
C THR A 57 -10.01 0.01 13.48
N SER A 58 -9.15 0.37 14.43
CA SER A 58 -8.10 -0.53 14.94
C SER A 58 -8.67 -1.79 15.61
N GLU A 59 -9.83 -1.71 16.25
CA GLU A 59 -10.49 -2.84 16.91
C GLU A 59 -11.01 -3.84 15.87
N GLU A 60 -11.76 -3.37 14.88
CA GLU A 60 -12.23 -4.19 13.75
C GLU A 60 -11.07 -4.86 13.00
N ARG A 61 -9.91 -4.19 12.90
CA ARG A 61 -8.70 -4.77 12.29
C ARG A 61 -8.15 -5.95 13.08
N VAL A 62 -8.16 -5.88 14.42
CA VAL A 62 -7.73 -6.98 15.29
C VAL A 62 -8.68 -8.16 15.16
N GLU A 63 -9.99 -7.90 15.16
CA GLU A 63 -11.01 -8.93 14.92
C GLU A 63 -10.84 -9.58 13.56
N LEU A 64 -10.57 -8.77 12.52
CA LEU A 64 -10.37 -9.27 11.16
C LEU A 64 -9.12 -10.15 11.05
N VAL A 65 -8.02 -9.81 11.74
CA VAL A 65 -6.83 -10.69 11.81
C VAL A 65 -7.20 -12.05 12.41
N GLY A 66 -7.95 -12.07 13.52
CA GLY A 66 -8.40 -13.32 14.14
C GLY A 66 -9.27 -14.14 13.17
N ALA A 67 -10.24 -13.48 12.54
CA ALA A 67 -11.15 -14.12 11.59
C ALA A 67 -10.44 -14.67 10.33
N ILE A 68 -9.28 -14.13 9.93
CA ILE A 68 -8.50 -14.61 8.77
C ILE A 68 -7.58 -15.77 9.15
N VAL A 69 -7.00 -15.73 10.35
CA VAL A 69 -5.86 -16.58 10.72
C VAL A 69 -6.26 -17.75 11.60
N ASP A 70 -7.21 -17.53 12.51
CA ASP A 70 -7.55 -18.49 13.57
C ASP A 70 -8.75 -19.36 13.23
N GLU A 71 -9.59 -18.89 12.32
CA GLU A 71 -10.76 -19.63 11.84
C GLU A 71 -10.38 -20.53 10.65
N PRO A 72 -10.96 -21.73 10.54
CA PRO A 72 -10.70 -22.61 9.42
C PRO A 72 -11.45 -22.16 8.16
N HIS A 73 -10.74 -22.04 7.03
CA HIS A 73 -11.30 -21.68 5.72
C HIS A 73 -11.03 -22.77 4.68
N PRO A 74 -11.70 -23.93 4.75
CA PRO A 74 -11.37 -25.10 3.92
C PRO A 74 -11.68 -24.89 2.43
N GLU A 75 -12.58 -23.96 2.11
CA GLU A 75 -13.06 -23.73 0.75
C GLU A 75 -12.39 -22.56 0.05
N PHE A 76 -11.84 -21.57 0.73
CA PHE A 76 -11.25 -20.40 0.07
C PHE A 76 -10.11 -19.83 0.90
N SER A 77 -9.00 -19.46 0.24
CA SER A 77 -8.01 -18.61 0.89
C SER A 77 -8.51 -17.16 0.92
N SER A 78 -8.24 -16.49 2.04
CA SER A 78 -8.65 -15.11 2.25
C SER A 78 -7.83 -14.16 1.38
N LYS A 79 -8.44 -13.08 0.91
CA LYS A 79 -7.76 -11.99 0.17
C LYS A 79 -7.96 -10.67 0.91
N VAL A 80 -6.87 -9.99 1.21
CA VAL A 80 -6.85 -8.74 1.97
C VAL A 80 -6.32 -7.60 1.10
N TYR A 81 -6.99 -6.46 1.21
CA TYR A 81 -6.69 -5.23 0.49
C TYR A 81 -6.72 -4.07 1.49
N VAL A 82 -5.81 -3.11 1.32
CA VAL A 82 -5.76 -1.89 2.13
C VAL A 82 -5.73 -0.71 1.19
N TRP A 83 -6.64 0.25 1.40
CA TRP A 83 -6.80 1.38 0.50
C TRP A 83 -7.39 2.61 1.20
N ASP A 84 -7.53 3.73 0.49
CA ASP A 84 -8.16 4.95 0.98
C ASP A 84 -9.70 4.88 0.98
N ARG A 85 -10.27 3.77 0.50
CA ARG A 85 -11.71 3.50 0.41
C ARG A 85 -11.98 1.99 0.37
N PRO A 86 -13.22 1.55 0.68
CA PRO A 86 -13.59 0.13 0.57
C PRO A 86 -13.43 -0.39 -0.87
N CYS A 87 -13.00 -1.64 -1.03
CA CYS A 87 -13.07 -2.34 -2.31
C CYS A 87 -14.52 -2.52 -2.74
N ARG A 88 -14.78 -2.53 -4.05
CA ARG A 88 -16.13 -2.70 -4.60
C ARG A 88 -16.11 -3.61 -5.81
N GLU A 89 -17.07 -4.52 -5.84
CA GLU A 89 -17.39 -5.32 -7.02
C GLU A 89 -18.90 -5.38 -7.17
N SER A 90 -19.43 -5.07 -8.36
CA SER A 90 -20.86 -5.25 -8.64
C SER A 90 -21.15 -6.69 -9.05
N GLU A 91 -22.37 -7.17 -8.83
CA GLU A 91 -22.77 -8.55 -9.19
C GLU A 91 -22.58 -8.86 -10.68
N ASP A 92 -22.74 -7.87 -11.55
CA ASP A 92 -22.54 -7.98 -12.99
C ASP A 92 -21.08 -7.78 -13.43
N GLY A 93 -20.17 -7.52 -12.48
CA GLY A 93 -18.75 -7.28 -12.71
C GLY A 93 -18.41 -5.95 -13.42
N ALA A 94 -19.40 -5.10 -13.69
CA ALA A 94 -19.19 -3.81 -14.37
C ALA A 94 -18.35 -2.83 -13.53
N VAL A 95 -18.44 -2.94 -12.20
CA VAL A 95 -17.61 -2.22 -11.24
C VAL A 95 -16.63 -3.19 -10.64
N ARG A 96 -15.33 -2.87 -10.72
CA ARG A 96 -14.26 -3.59 -10.03
C ARG A 96 -13.19 -2.60 -9.57
N GLU A 97 -13.29 -2.20 -8.31
CA GLU A 97 -12.42 -1.20 -7.68
C GLU A 97 -11.60 -1.85 -6.58
N PHE A 98 -10.35 -2.18 -6.88
CA PHE A 98 -9.39 -2.79 -5.98
C PHE A 98 -8.03 -2.10 -6.09
N PRO A 99 -7.25 -2.00 -5.00
CA PRO A 99 -5.91 -1.42 -5.04
C PRO A 99 -4.94 -2.29 -5.86
N GLY A 100 -3.75 -1.74 -6.10
CA GLY A 100 -2.69 -2.43 -6.83
C GLY A 100 -2.04 -3.58 -6.07
N THR A 101 -2.14 -3.58 -4.74
CA THR A 101 -1.56 -4.59 -3.85
C THR A 101 -2.63 -5.50 -3.25
N GLN A 102 -2.28 -6.78 -3.06
CA GLN A 102 -3.13 -7.80 -2.44
C GLN A 102 -2.25 -8.69 -1.55
N LEU A 103 -2.76 -9.06 -0.38
CA LEU A 103 -2.23 -10.18 0.39
C LEU A 103 -3.26 -11.31 0.41
N ARG A 104 -2.89 -12.46 -0.12
CA ARG A 104 -3.64 -13.71 0.04
C ARG A 104 -3.09 -14.46 1.25
N VAL A 105 -4.00 -15.04 2.03
CA VAL A 105 -3.69 -15.76 3.27
C VAL A 105 -4.41 -17.11 3.23
N ALA A 106 -3.64 -18.18 3.37
CA ALA A 106 -4.17 -19.53 3.50
C ALA A 106 -3.64 -20.15 4.79
N THR A 107 -4.53 -20.66 5.64
CA THR A 107 -4.18 -21.22 6.95
C THR A 107 -4.81 -22.57 7.15
N ASP A 108 -4.11 -23.43 7.89
CA ASP A 108 -4.65 -24.62 8.54
C ASP A 108 -4.43 -24.46 10.06
N PRO A 109 -5.42 -23.93 10.79
CA PRO A 109 -5.28 -23.73 12.23
C PRO A 109 -5.13 -25.01 13.03
N ALA A 110 -5.64 -26.14 12.53
CA ALA A 110 -5.49 -27.43 13.19
C ALA A 110 -4.05 -27.96 13.08
N ALA A 111 -3.40 -27.72 11.94
CA ALA A 111 -1.98 -28.03 11.75
C ALA A 111 -1.05 -26.97 12.36
N GLY A 112 -1.52 -25.75 12.60
CA GLY A 112 -0.74 -24.64 13.17
C GLY A 112 0.13 -23.90 12.15
N TYR A 113 -0.17 -24.03 10.86
CA TYR A 113 0.60 -23.43 9.77
C TYR A 113 -0.27 -22.61 8.81
N GLY A 114 0.37 -21.71 8.08
CA GLY A 114 -0.21 -20.98 6.96
C GLY A 114 0.83 -20.62 5.92
N ALA A 115 0.38 -20.02 4.83
CA ALA A 115 1.23 -19.46 3.80
C ALA A 115 0.62 -18.16 3.27
N LEU A 116 1.48 -17.29 2.73
CA LEU A 116 1.13 -15.98 2.22
C LEU A 116 1.47 -15.88 0.75
N ASN A 117 0.65 -15.14 0.02
CA ASN A 117 1.01 -14.65 -1.31
C ASN A 117 0.77 -13.15 -1.38
N TRP A 118 1.81 -12.38 -1.67
CA TRP A 118 1.71 -10.94 -1.87
C TRP A 118 1.87 -10.62 -3.35
N ALA A 119 0.96 -9.81 -3.88
CA ALA A 119 0.97 -9.41 -5.28
C ALA A 119 0.99 -7.88 -5.38
N SER A 120 1.80 -7.35 -6.30
CA SER A 120 1.78 -5.94 -6.70
C SER A 120 1.62 -5.80 -8.20
N ARG A 121 0.51 -5.18 -8.61
CA ARG A 121 0.23 -4.87 -10.02
C ARG A 121 1.20 -3.81 -10.58
N GLU A 122 1.63 -2.87 -9.75
CA GLU A 122 2.54 -1.79 -10.14
C GLU A 122 3.95 -2.34 -10.41
N HIS A 123 4.46 -3.17 -9.51
CA HIS A 123 5.80 -3.74 -9.62
C HIS A 123 5.84 -5.05 -10.41
N ARG A 124 4.67 -5.59 -10.77
CA ARG A 124 4.51 -6.89 -11.43
C ARG A 124 5.17 -8.03 -10.65
N GLU A 125 5.09 -7.94 -9.33
CA GLU A 125 5.65 -8.93 -8.40
C GLU A 125 4.55 -9.86 -7.92
N LEU A 126 4.89 -11.14 -7.84
CA LEU A 126 4.10 -12.17 -7.21
C LEU A 126 5.07 -12.94 -6.30
N LEU A 127 4.86 -12.84 -5.00
CA LEU A 127 5.75 -13.39 -4.01
C LEU A 127 4.99 -14.30 -3.07
N GLU A 128 5.63 -15.37 -2.65
CA GLU A 128 5.14 -16.28 -1.61
C GLU A 128 6.01 -16.14 -0.37
N SER A 129 5.45 -16.43 0.82
CA SER A 129 6.26 -16.53 2.03
C SER A 129 7.40 -17.54 1.86
N PHE A 130 8.47 -17.37 2.62
CA PHE A 130 9.62 -18.27 2.60
C PHE A 130 10.15 -18.53 4.02
N THR A 131 10.61 -19.76 4.25
CA THR A 131 11.41 -20.20 5.39
C THR A 131 12.54 -21.12 4.93
N ASP A 132 13.71 -20.99 5.54
CA ASP A 132 14.84 -21.91 5.34
C ASP A 132 14.69 -23.21 6.14
N SER A 133 13.68 -23.27 7.00
CA SER A 133 13.42 -24.34 7.96
C SER A 133 11.96 -24.82 7.82
N PRO A 134 11.61 -25.51 6.72
CA PRO A 134 10.25 -26.00 6.51
C PRO A 134 9.88 -27.11 7.52
N PRO A 135 8.58 -27.37 7.75
CA PRO A 135 8.15 -28.48 8.60
C PRO A 135 8.63 -29.83 8.04
N ASP A 136 9.01 -30.76 8.92
CA ASP A 136 9.42 -32.12 8.53
C ASP A 136 8.29 -32.87 7.79
N GLU A 137 7.05 -32.68 8.25
CA GLU A 137 5.82 -33.21 7.64
C GLU A 137 4.90 -32.02 7.28
N PRO A 138 5.10 -31.38 6.12
CA PRO A 138 4.39 -30.16 5.76
C PRO A 138 2.91 -30.44 5.47
N PRO A 139 1.96 -29.71 6.10
CA PRO A 139 0.55 -29.81 5.74
C PRO A 139 0.31 -29.30 4.32
N SER A 140 -0.70 -29.86 3.65
CA SER A 140 -1.10 -29.43 2.31
C SER A 140 -1.99 -28.18 2.39
N ILE A 141 -1.38 -27.00 2.21
CA ILE A 141 -2.12 -25.73 2.19
C ILE A 141 -2.38 -25.31 0.75
N ARG A 142 -3.66 -25.21 0.37
CA ARG A 142 -4.08 -24.82 -0.99
C ARG A 142 -3.86 -23.33 -1.22
N PHE A 143 -3.37 -23.00 -2.43
CA PHE A 143 -3.27 -21.62 -2.88
C PHE A 143 -4.66 -21.03 -3.17
N ASP A 144 -5.46 -21.75 -3.95
CA ASP A 144 -6.83 -21.40 -4.30
C ASP A 144 -7.57 -22.71 -4.58
N THR A 145 -8.80 -22.87 -4.07
CA THR A 145 -9.57 -24.12 -4.23
C THR A 145 -10.13 -24.31 -5.63
N GLN A 146 -10.14 -23.26 -6.45
CA GLN A 146 -10.41 -23.37 -7.87
C GLN A 146 -9.22 -23.95 -8.66
N SER A 147 -8.11 -24.23 -7.97
CA SER A 147 -6.88 -24.73 -8.57
C SER A 147 -6.34 -25.94 -7.81
N ASP A 148 -5.61 -26.80 -8.52
CA ASP A 148 -4.85 -27.91 -7.89
C ASP A 148 -3.50 -27.43 -7.33
N TYR A 149 -3.32 -26.11 -7.16
CA TYR A 149 -2.07 -25.53 -6.66
C TYR A 149 -2.05 -25.47 -5.14
N PHE A 150 -0.96 -25.96 -4.58
CA PHE A 150 -0.63 -25.92 -3.17
C PHE A 150 0.62 -25.07 -2.98
N PHE A 151 0.71 -24.42 -1.83
CA PHE A 151 1.95 -23.77 -1.44
C PHE A 151 3.07 -24.80 -1.27
N PRO A 152 4.31 -24.49 -1.71
CA PRO A 152 5.45 -25.35 -1.45
C PRO A 152 5.76 -25.40 0.05
N ALA A 153 6.48 -26.44 0.49
CA ALA A 153 6.77 -26.66 1.90
C ALA A 153 7.60 -25.52 2.53
N ASP A 154 8.48 -24.91 1.74
CA ASP A 154 9.29 -23.76 2.14
C ASP A 154 8.50 -22.45 2.23
N ALA A 155 7.23 -22.42 1.81
CA ALA A 155 6.36 -21.27 2.03
C ALA A 155 5.53 -21.35 3.32
N LEU A 156 5.56 -22.49 4.02
CA LEU A 156 4.77 -22.73 5.22
C LEU A 156 5.41 -22.08 6.45
N LEU A 157 4.65 -21.23 7.12
CA LEU A 157 5.06 -20.53 8.34
C LEU A 157 4.12 -20.86 9.50
N PRO A 158 4.63 -20.85 10.75
CA PRO A 158 3.78 -20.96 11.94
C PRO A 158 2.72 -19.85 11.98
N LEU A 159 1.53 -20.14 12.53
CA LEU A 159 0.44 -19.16 12.58
C LEU A 159 0.79 -17.84 13.27
N ASP A 160 1.69 -17.83 14.26
CA ASP A 160 2.12 -16.58 14.90
C ASP A 160 2.84 -15.64 13.92
N ALA A 161 3.67 -16.19 13.02
CA ALA A 161 4.33 -15.43 11.97
C ALA A 161 3.33 -14.93 10.92
N ILE A 162 2.34 -15.77 10.57
CA ILE A 162 1.23 -15.39 9.69
C ILE A 162 0.44 -14.23 10.29
N ARG A 163 0.05 -14.32 11.56
CA ARG A 163 -0.68 -13.28 12.28
C ARG A 163 0.07 -11.95 12.29
N GLN A 164 1.37 -12.00 12.58
CA GLN A 164 2.22 -10.81 12.56
C GLN A 164 2.24 -10.18 11.16
N ALA A 165 2.48 -10.97 10.12
CA ALA A 165 2.55 -10.48 8.75
C ALA A 165 1.22 -9.89 8.26
N VAL A 166 0.10 -10.55 8.55
CA VAL A 166 -1.25 -10.03 8.21
C VAL A 166 -1.50 -8.71 8.93
N SER A 167 -1.10 -8.59 10.21
CA SER A 167 -1.24 -7.34 10.97
C SER A 167 -0.38 -6.20 10.38
N GLU A 168 0.83 -6.49 9.92
CA GLU A 168 1.70 -5.52 9.23
C GLU A 168 1.08 -5.04 7.92
N PHE A 169 0.55 -5.97 7.10
CA PHE A 169 -0.12 -5.63 5.86
C PHE A 169 -1.37 -4.78 6.12
N ILE A 170 -2.23 -5.19 7.05
CA ILE A 170 -3.44 -4.45 7.42
C ILE A 170 -3.15 -3.02 7.89
N SER A 171 -2.01 -2.80 8.54
CA SER A 171 -1.62 -1.49 9.04
C SER A 171 -1.08 -0.55 7.98
N SER A 172 -0.52 -1.07 6.87
CA SER A 172 0.27 -0.29 5.92
C SER A 172 -0.13 -0.43 4.44
N GLY A 173 -0.77 -1.54 4.07
CA GLY A 173 -0.98 -1.97 2.68
C GLY A 173 0.29 -2.38 1.93
N LEU A 174 1.43 -2.39 2.61
CA LEU A 174 2.74 -2.70 2.04
C LEU A 174 3.10 -4.16 2.30
N ARG A 175 4.04 -4.69 1.50
CA ARG A 175 4.59 -6.03 1.71
C ARG A 175 5.10 -6.21 3.15
N PRO A 176 4.60 -7.20 3.91
CA PRO A 176 5.10 -7.49 5.25
C PRO A 176 6.61 -7.72 5.29
N ARG A 177 7.25 -7.27 6.35
CA ARG A 177 8.70 -7.41 6.57
C ARG A 177 9.04 -8.41 7.67
N SER A 178 8.04 -8.87 8.44
CA SER A 178 8.22 -9.93 9.43
C SER A 178 8.50 -11.32 8.85
N VAL A 179 8.39 -11.48 7.53
CA VAL A 179 8.60 -12.73 6.82
C VAL A 179 9.52 -12.51 5.63
N GLU A 180 10.25 -13.55 5.26
CA GLU A 180 11.00 -13.60 4.01
C GLU A 180 10.09 -13.99 2.85
N TRP A 181 10.52 -13.67 1.64
CA TRP A 181 9.74 -13.85 0.41
C TRP A 181 10.55 -14.56 -0.65
N GLN A 182 9.88 -15.42 -1.42
CA GLN A 182 10.40 -16.03 -2.64
C GLN A 182 9.50 -15.69 -3.84
N ASP A 183 10.04 -15.86 -5.05
CA ASP A 183 9.24 -15.72 -6.27
C ASP A 183 8.11 -16.76 -6.26
N GLY A 184 6.87 -16.28 -6.35
CA GLY A 184 5.70 -17.15 -6.46
C GLY A 184 5.53 -17.69 -7.86
N TYR A 185 4.83 -18.82 -7.99
CA TYR A 185 4.52 -19.36 -9.30
C TYR A 185 3.37 -18.58 -9.95
N GLN A 186 3.60 -18.07 -11.17
CA GLN A 186 2.51 -17.55 -11.99
C GLN A 186 1.60 -18.71 -12.40
N VAL A 187 0.37 -18.70 -11.89
CA VAL A 187 -0.72 -19.58 -12.34
C VAL A 187 -1.48 -18.97 -13.50
#